data_AF-A0AAQ4R039-F1
#
_entry.id   AF-A0AAQ4R039-F1
#
_cell.length_a   1.000
_cell.length_b   1.000
_cell.length_c   1.000
_cell.angle_alpha   90.00
_cell.angle_beta   90.00
_cell.angle_gamma   90.00
#
_symmetry.space_group_name_H-M   'P 1'
#
loop_
_entity.id
_entity.type
_entity.pdbx_description
1 polymer ?
#
loop_
_entity_poly.entity_id
_entity_poly.type
_entity_poly.pdbx_seq_one_letter_code
_entity_poly.pdbx_strand_id
1 'polypeptide(L)'
;MLRVIPADSFLLNFASDRSHMKKSDGSWGMPPPLYPPIQTTECQMNLEDFISMKPAVGWGEVFSLDHFLANSKSQLVLTGANISC
;
A
#
# COMPACT_ATOMS: atom_id res chain seq x y z
N MET A 1 -2.05 -10.73 -6.79
CA MET A 1 -0.71 -10.10 -6.67
C MET A 1 -0.69 -9.30 -5.38
N LEU A 2 0.48 -9.12 -4.79
CA LEU A 2 0.67 -8.36 -3.55
C LEU A 2 1.76 -7.33 -3.78
N ARG A 3 1.48 -6.06 -3.45
CA ARG A 3 2.51 -5.04 -3.32
C ARG A 3 2.93 -4.97 -1.85
N VAL A 4 4.20 -5.24 -1.58
CA VAL A 4 4.78 -5.23 -0.24
C VAL A 4 5.67 -4.00 -0.12
N ILE A 5 5.34 -3.13 0.82
CA ILE A 5 6.02 -1.84 1.00
C ILE A 5 6.54 -1.78 2.44
N PRO A 6 7.81 -1.43 2.65
CA PRO A 6 8.31 -1.12 3.98
C PRO A 6 7.44 -0.04 4.66
N ALA A 7 7.16 -0.22 5.95
CA ALA A 7 6.21 0.64 6.66
C ALA A 7 6.67 2.11 6.71
N ASP A 8 7.96 2.34 6.90
CA ASP A 8 8.59 3.66 6.83
C ASP A 8 8.42 4.31 5.45
N SER A 9 8.64 3.56 4.38
CA SER A 9 8.42 4.01 3.01
C SER A 9 6.94 4.36 2.77
N PHE A 10 6.00 3.58 3.29
CA PHE A 10 4.59 3.89 3.20
C PHE A 10 4.24 5.18 3.95
N LEU A 11 4.67 5.32 5.21
CA LEU A 11 4.39 6.51 6.01
C LEU A 11 4.99 7.80 5.43
N LEU A 12 6.15 7.70 4.77
CA LEU A 12 6.82 8.84 4.16
C LEU A 12 6.23 9.26 2.81
N ASN A 13 5.67 8.32 2.04
CA ASN A 13 5.35 8.57 0.63
C ASN A 13 3.85 8.49 0.30
N PHE A 14 3.02 7.86 1.13
CA PHE A 14 1.61 7.67 0.80
C PHE A 14 0.80 8.97 0.88
N ALA A 15 0.03 9.27 -0.17
CA ALA A 15 -0.89 10.40 -0.23
C ALA A 15 -2.22 10.03 -0.90
N SER A 16 -3.34 10.41 -0.27
CA SER A 16 -4.67 10.23 -0.82
C SER A 16 -5.60 11.38 -0.40
N ASP A 17 -6.02 12.17 -1.38
CA ASP A 17 -7.03 13.23 -1.24
C ASP A 17 -8.48 12.68 -1.16
N ARG A 18 -8.62 11.35 -1.27
CA ARG A 18 -9.89 10.60 -1.25
C ARG A 18 -10.82 10.88 -2.44
N SER A 19 -10.35 11.59 -3.47
CA SER A 19 -11.15 11.96 -4.64
C SER A 19 -11.78 10.75 -5.35
N HIS A 20 -11.08 9.61 -5.39
CA HIS A 20 -11.59 8.34 -5.95
C HIS A 20 -12.87 7.80 -5.26
N MET A 21 -13.17 8.25 -4.04
CA MET A 21 -14.39 7.87 -3.31
C MET A 21 -15.56 8.84 -3.53
N LYS A 22 -15.35 9.95 -4.24
CA LYS A 22 -16.41 10.88 -4.61
C LYS A 22 -17.09 10.39 -5.88
N LYS A 23 -18.42 10.43 -5.88
CA LYS A 23 -19.23 10.20 -7.07
C LYS A 23 -19.17 11.43 -7.98
N SER A 24 -19.66 11.29 -9.21
CA SER A 24 -19.74 12.38 -10.18
C SER A 24 -20.59 13.56 -9.71
N ASP A 25 -21.58 13.34 -8.83
CA ASP A 25 -22.42 14.37 -8.23
C ASP A 25 -21.77 15.06 -7.01
N GLY A 26 -20.52 14.70 -6.66
CA GLY A 26 -19.78 15.24 -5.53
C GLY A 26 -20.13 14.61 -4.17
N SER A 27 -21.13 13.73 -4.10
CA SER A 27 -21.45 12.97 -2.89
C SER A 27 -20.41 11.88 -2.63
N TRP A 28 -20.27 11.48 -1.37
CA TRP A 28 -19.35 10.41 -0.98
C TRP A 28 -19.98 9.03 -1.22
N GLY A 29 -19.23 8.13 -1.84
CA GLY A 29 -19.60 6.70 -1.94
C GLY A 29 -19.70 6.02 -0.58
N MET A 30 -18.81 6.40 0.33
CA MET A 30 -18.78 6.03 1.75
C MET A 30 -18.33 7.24 2.56
N PRO A 31 -18.83 7.45 3.79
CA PRO A 31 -18.42 8.59 4.61
C PRO A 31 -16.90 8.57 4.81
N PRO A 32 -16.20 9.69 4.54
CA PRO A 32 -14.76 9.74 4.71
C PRO A 32 -14.41 9.68 6.21
N PRO A 33 -13.22 9.18 6.58
CA PRO A 33 -12.72 9.30 7.93
C PRO A 33 -12.70 10.76 8.41
N LEU A 34 -12.94 10.99 9.70
CA LEU A 34 -13.04 12.34 10.28
C LEU A 34 -11.71 13.10 10.33
N TYR A 35 -10.58 12.38 10.32
CA TYR A 35 -9.27 13.02 10.25
C TYR A 35 -9.00 13.58 8.84
N PRO A 36 -8.13 14.60 8.69
CA PRO A 36 -7.77 15.15 7.39
C PRO A 36 -7.21 14.10 6.41
N PRO A 37 -7.30 14.30 5.09
CA PRO A 37 -6.62 13.44 4.12
C PRO A 37 -5.13 13.26 4.44
N ILE A 38 -4.61 12.06 4.19
CA ILE A 38 -3.18 11.78 4.36
C ILE A 38 -2.46 12.34 3.14
N GLN A 39 -1.49 13.22 3.34
CA GLN A 39 -0.76 13.92 2.29
C GLN A 39 0.70 14.06 2.71
N THR A 40 1.60 14.17 1.72
CA THR A 40 3.00 14.57 1.95
C THR A 40 3.19 16.02 1.55
N THR A 41 4.37 16.58 1.81
CA THR A 41 4.73 17.93 1.36
C THR A 41 4.76 18.06 -0.16
N GLU A 42 5.00 16.96 -0.87
CA GLU A 42 5.20 16.89 -2.32
C GLU A 42 3.96 16.38 -3.08
N CYS A 43 3.06 15.64 -2.42
CA CYS A 43 1.97 14.94 -3.11
C CYS A 43 0.67 14.93 -2.28
N GLN A 44 -0.45 15.14 -2.97
CA GLN A 44 -1.79 15.06 -2.38
C GLN A 44 -2.54 13.78 -2.78
N MET A 45 -2.16 13.14 -3.89
CA MET A 45 -2.83 11.95 -4.41
C MET A 45 -1.89 11.13 -5.28
N ASN A 46 -1.45 9.99 -4.77
CA ASN A 46 -0.67 8.99 -5.50
C ASN A 46 -1.19 7.56 -5.28
N LEU A 47 -2.44 7.42 -4.82
CA LEU A 47 -3.04 6.12 -4.49
C LEU A 47 -2.91 5.09 -5.63
N GLU A 48 -3.01 5.51 -6.89
CA GLU A 48 -2.87 4.61 -8.04
C GLU A 48 -1.49 3.95 -8.13
N ASP A 49 -0.43 4.61 -7.66
CA ASP A 49 0.92 4.04 -7.66
C ASP A 49 1.04 2.91 -6.62
N PHE A 50 0.26 2.98 -5.54
CA PHE A 50 0.16 1.95 -4.50
C PHE A 50 -0.79 0.81 -4.89
N ILE A 51 -1.82 1.08 -5.70
CA ILE A 51 -2.75 0.07 -6.23
C ILE A 51 -2.15 -0.70 -7.40
N SER A 52 -1.37 -0.01 -8.25
CA SER A 52 -0.73 -0.58 -9.43
C SER A 52 0.10 -1.81 -9.07
N MET A 53 -0.01 -2.86 -9.88
CA MET A 53 0.80 -4.09 -9.75
C MET A 53 1.92 -4.15 -10.80
N LYS A 54 2.24 -3.03 -11.45
CA LYS A 54 3.40 -2.94 -12.34
C LYS A 54 4.66 -2.77 -11.50
N PRO A 55 5.67 -3.65 -11.61
CA PRO A 55 6.90 -3.55 -10.79
C PRO A 55 7.66 -2.23 -10.97
N ALA A 56 7.56 -1.60 -12.14
CA ALA A 56 8.23 -0.33 -12.45
C ALA A 56 7.49 0.92 -11.92
N VAL A 57 6.38 0.75 -11.19
CA VAL A 57 5.55 1.85 -10.67
C VAL A 57 5.53 1.79 -9.15
N GLY A 58 5.55 2.95 -8.50
CA GLY A 58 5.36 3.10 -7.05
C GLY A 58 6.53 2.58 -6.21
N TRP A 59 6.22 2.25 -4.95
CA TRP A 59 7.20 1.83 -3.95
C TRP A 59 7.06 0.35 -3.61
N GLY A 60 8.13 -0.22 -3.06
CA GLY A 60 8.18 -1.61 -2.65
C GLY A 60 8.23 -2.58 -3.83
N GLU A 61 7.91 -3.84 -3.54
CA GLU A 61 8.03 -4.94 -4.49
C GLU A 61 6.66 -5.57 -4.77
N VAL A 62 6.46 -6.06 -6.00
CA VAL A 62 5.24 -6.75 -6.40
C VAL A 62 5.50 -8.25 -6.52
N PHE A 63 4.70 -9.03 -5.80
CA PHE A 63 4.78 -10.48 -5.74
C PHE A 63 3.54 -11.15 -6.35
N SER A 64 3.74 -12.31 -6.97
CA SER A 64 2.68 -13.32 -7.06
C SER A 64 2.43 -13.92 -5.67
N LEU A 65 1.29 -14.60 -5.50
CA LEU A 65 0.98 -15.24 -4.21
C LEU A 65 2.05 -16.29 -3.85
N ASP A 66 2.40 -17.16 -4.79
CA ASP A 66 3.40 -18.22 -4.57
C ASP A 66 4.79 -17.65 -4.25
N HIS A 67 5.19 -16.60 -4.97
CA HIS A 67 6.49 -15.94 -4.73
C HIS A 67 6.52 -15.28 -3.35
N PHE A 68 5.43 -14.63 -2.94
CA PHE A 68 5.32 -14.04 -1.61
C PHE A 68 5.43 -15.10 -0.50
N LEU A 69 4.73 -16.23 -0.65
CA LEU A 69 4.78 -17.32 0.34
C LEU A 69 6.16 -17.97 0.41
N ALA A 70 6.84 -18.15 -0.73
CA ALA A 70 8.20 -18.67 -0.76
C ALA A 70 9.19 -17.71 -0.07
N ASN A 71 9.10 -16.41 -0.37
CA ASN A 71 9.97 -15.38 0.19
C ASN A 71 9.73 -15.12 1.69
N SER A 72 8.47 -15.17 2.13
CA SER A 72 8.14 -15.00 3.56
C SER A 72 8.69 -16.15 4.40
N LYS A 73 8.68 -17.38 3.86
CA LYS A 73 9.27 -18.55 4.52
C LYS A 73 10.80 -18.45 4.61
N SER A 74 11.48 -17.97 3.57
CA SER A 74 12.94 -17.83 3.61
C SER A 74 13.39 -16.74 4.59
N GLN A 75 12.65 -15.63 4.71
CA GLN A 75 12.98 -14.57 5.66
C GLN A 75 12.72 -14.97 7.13
N LEU A 76 11.68 -15.78 7.38
CA LEU A 76 11.43 -16.40 8.69
C LEU A 76 12.54 -17.38 9.11
N VAL A 77 13.05 -18.19 8.16
CA VAL A 77 14.17 -19.12 8.43
C VAL A 77 15.45 -18.37 8.80
N LEU A 78 15.68 -17.19 8.21
CA LEU A 78 16.86 -16.35 8.51
C LEU A 78 16.73 -15.53 9.81
N THR A 79 15.50 -15.30 10.29
CA THR A 79 15.25 -14.48 11.50
C THR A 79 15.04 -15.30 12.77
N GLY A 80 15.07 -16.64 12.69
CA GLY A 80 14.98 -17.51 13.87
C GLY A 80 13.64 -17.47 14.61
N ALA A 81 12.63 -16.80 14.07
CA ALA A 81 11.30 -16.72 14.65
C ALA A 81 10.48 -17.97 14.28
N ASN A 82 10.65 -19.04 15.07
CA ASN A 82 9.75 -20.19 15.06
C ASN A 82 8.37 -19.76 15.60
N ILE A 83 7.46 -19.38 14.72
CA ILE A 83 6.03 -19.34 15.05
C ILE A 83 5.47 -20.69 14.62
N SER A 84 5.26 -21.58 15.59
CA SER A 84 4.42 -22.77 15.37
C SER A 84 3.03 -22.30 15.00
N CYS A 85 2.52 -22.81 13.89
CA CYS A 85 1.08 -22.86 13.64
C CYS A 85 0.39 -23.62 14.78
#